data_AF-A0A507BVY3-F1
#
_entry.id   AF-A0A507BVY3-F1
#
_cell.length_a   1.000
_cell.length_b   1.000
_cell.length_c   1.000
_cell.angle_alpha   90.00
_cell.angle_beta   90.00
_cell.angle_gamma   90.00
#
_symmetry.space_group_name_H-M   'P 1'
#
loop_
_entity.id
_entity.type
_entity.pdbx_description
1 polymer ?
#
loop_
_entity_poly.entity_id
_entity_poly.type
_entity_poly.pdbx_seq_one_letter_code
_entity_poly.pdbx_strand_id
1 'polypeptide(L)'
;MSNDSLLQYEESVYGRDSPPLHASSGSQLYATSNVPFLDLKETKILELSKRNRRLTVALAKERSTSEALSNKIKASLNEEKINCGTIKSKESISSNTSANTISLLEEVKALRSKLATSNRRLEEERLGNQALRVELRNIQKVLKDEIGDDTPLTKALDVNSGWKGRAQQITMLKDRVRDLTAQLSNPAGPSAMLDQKHRDGIKKMETERKISIEAALTEAEQSKAEKDEYRVRCDSLQSRNNLLSKEIKDLKSKIEMVLDKSSKDDKLICSITNELMKHKTLNRDNTSAHPLSKVCNGQEIEIADLKNKLNAQSKELTELRRSKSSPQMNEKGAEVTLVAMEGKIRALKVELDGMGRMRETLEHRLEEAQKEAIHTKMELKQAKRKNASLEQQQTTQPLHRKPQRPTRSPPGAEQVQELREKLQFVEDHNEALSMMLRDTQRNKEEELRLYDDLVVELKAEIRDTVDKLCRTADPNHKRENKPRK
;
A
#
# COMPACT_ATOMS: atom_id res chain seq x y z
N MET A 1 45.53 2.34 9.36
CA MET A 1 45.82 0.94 9.00
C MET A 1 45.20 0.71 7.63
N SER A 2 45.75 1.32 6.59
CA SER A 2 46.86 0.81 5.77
C SER A 2 46.42 -0.40 4.94
N ASN A 3 45.90 -0.16 3.73
CA ASN A 3 46.71 -0.28 2.51
C ASN A 3 45.89 0.12 1.28
N ASP A 4 46.20 1.34 0.80
CA ASP A 4 46.14 1.72 -0.61
C ASP A 4 47.29 1.03 -1.36
N SER A 5 47.04 0.62 -2.60
CA SER A 5 47.96 0.54 -3.76
C SER A 5 47.18 -0.07 -4.93
N LEU A 6 46.54 0.75 -5.78
CA LEU A 6 47.11 1.33 -7.00
C LEU A 6 47.71 0.28 -7.95
N LEU A 7 47.04 0.07 -9.09
CA LEU A 7 47.70 -0.02 -10.40
C LEU A 7 46.69 0.33 -11.52
N GLN A 8 46.98 1.46 -12.15
CA GLN A 8 46.44 1.99 -13.41
C GLN A 8 46.93 1.16 -14.63
N TYR A 9 46.48 1.60 -15.81
CA TYR A 9 46.89 1.27 -17.19
C TYR A 9 46.03 0.18 -17.86
N GLU A 10 45.50 0.32 -19.09
CA GLU A 10 45.50 1.40 -20.08
C GLU A 10 44.43 1.04 -21.15
N GLU A 11 43.90 2.04 -21.86
CA GLU A 11 43.11 1.88 -23.09
C GLU A 11 43.98 1.37 -24.24
N SER A 12 43.45 0.51 -25.11
CA SER A 12 43.89 0.44 -26.51
C SER A 12 42.80 -0.11 -27.44
N VAL A 13 42.79 0.50 -28.63
CA VAL A 13 41.79 0.52 -29.70
C VAL A 13 42.12 -0.53 -30.78
N TYR A 14 41.13 -0.84 -31.64
CA TYR A 14 41.15 -1.61 -32.91
C TYR A 14 41.13 -3.15 -32.77
N GLY A 15 40.41 -3.92 -33.60
CA GLY A 15 39.75 -3.61 -34.86
C GLY A 15 38.87 -4.77 -35.36
N ARG A 16 38.10 -4.47 -36.42
CA ARG A 16 37.38 -5.42 -37.27
C ARG A 16 38.36 -6.47 -37.83
N ASP A 17 37.88 -7.71 -38.00
CA ASP A 17 37.86 -8.44 -39.28
C ASP A 17 37.51 -9.93 -39.07
N SER A 18 36.44 -10.37 -39.73
CA SER A 18 36.33 -11.76 -40.26
C SER A 18 37.25 -11.84 -41.50
N PRO A 19 37.80 -12.99 -41.97
CA PRO A 19 37.08 -14.24 -42.30
C PRO A 19 37.98 -15.52 -42.19
N PRO A 20 37.91 -16.58 -43.05
CA PRO A 20 37.00 -17.73 -42.99
C PRO A 20 37.70 -19.13 -43.00
N LEU A 21 36.89 -20.19 -42.80
CA LEU A 21 37.00 -21.59 -43.29
C LEU A 21 38.37 -22.31 -43.30
N HIS A 22 38.45 -23.50 -42.67
CA HIS A 22 38.86 -24.73 -43.36
C HIS A 22 38.57 -26.00 -42.54
N ALA A 23 37.96 -26.96 -43.21
CA ALA A 23 37.84 -28.35 -42.76
C ALA A 23 39.21 -29.06 -42.84
N SER A 24 39.50 -29.96 -41.91
CA SER A 24 40.45 -31.05 -42.13
C SER A 24 40.01 -32.29 -41.37
N SER A 25 39.84 -33.36 -42.13
CA SER A 25 39.60 -34.74 -41.72
C SER A 25 40.86 -35.42 -41.21
N GLY A 26 40.66 -36.52 -40.48
CA GLY A 26 41.63 -37.61 -40.24
C GLY A 26 42.35 -37.51 -38.89
N SER A 27 42.56 -38.56 -38.12
CA SER A 27 42.42 -40.00 -38.35
C SER A 27 42.43 -40.75 -37.01
N GLN A 28 41.93 -41.99 -37.07
CA GLN A 28 41.96 -43.07 -36.07
C GLN A 28 43.18 -43.13 -35.14
N LEU A 29 42.97 -43.66 -33.92
CA LEU A 29 43.58 -44.93 -33.48
C LEU A 29 42.93 -45.47 -32.19
N TYR A 30 42.76 -46.79 -32.19
CA TYR A 30 42.24 -47.65 -31.14
C TYR A 30 43.26 -47.81 -29.99
N ALA A 31 42.79 -47.99 -28.75
CA ALA A 31 43.14 -49.15 -27.90
C ALA A 31 42.74 -48.95 -26.42
N THR A 32 41.79 -49.79 -26.00
CA THR A 32 41.77 -50.61 -24.78
C THR A 32 42.07 -50.02 -23.40
N SER A 33 41.01 -50.10 -22.59
CA SER A 33 40.95 -50.64 -21.22
C SER A 33 41.61 -49.87 -20.06
N ASN A 34 40.71 -49.47 -19.16
CA ASN A 34 40.89 -49.14 -17.75
C ASN A 34 41.32 -47.69 -17.44
N VAL A 35 40.34 -46.78 -17.47
CA VAL A 35 40.40 -45.52 -16.73
C VAL A 35 39.16 -45.42 -15.82
N PRO A 36 39.33 -45.17 -14.51
CA PRO A 36 38.28 -45.39 -13.52
C PRO A 36 37.26 -44.24 -13.54
N PHE A 37 36.07 -44.54 -13.02
CA PHE A 37 34.91 -43.71 -12.66
C PHE A 37 35.12 -42.23 -12.18
N LEU A 38 36.36 -41.75 -12.04
CA LEU A 38 36.71 -40.36 -11.74
C LEU A 38 36.38 -39.39 -12.90
N ASP A 39 36.55 -39.78 -14.16
CA ASP A 39 36.56 -38.82 -15.29
C ASP A 39 35.17 -38.19 -15.58
N LEU A 40 34.07 -38.91 -15.36
CA LEU A 40 32.72 -38.34 -15.51
C LEU A 40 32.35 -37.35 -14.40
N LYS A 41 32.82 -37.60 -13.17
CA LYS A 41 32.62 -36.68 -12.05
C LYS A 41 33.50 -35.45 -12.22
N GLU A 42 34.74 -35.63 -12.63
CA GLU A 42 35.71 -34.56 -12.80
C GLU A 42 35.36 -33.66 -14.00
N THR A 43 34.93 -34.24 -15.12
CA THR A 43 34.36 -33.48 -16.25
C THR A 43 33.10 -32.72 -15.84
N LYS A 44 32.22 -33.31 -15.02
CA LYS A 44 31.03 -32.62 -14.52
C LYS A 44 31.37 -31.50 -13.54
N ILE A 45 32.34 -31.69 -12.67
CA ILE A 45 32.85 -30.67 -11.75
C ILE A 45 33.48 -29.51 -12.54
N LEU A 46 34.25 -29.79 -13.59
CA LEU A 46 34.82 -28.78 -14.48
C LEU A 46 33.73 -28.02 -15.25
N GLU A 47 32.72 -28.71 -15.76
CA GLU A 47 31.58 -28.10 -16.44
C GLU A 47 30.80 -27.18 -15.50
N LEU A 48 30.49 -27.66 -14.28
CA LEU A 48 29.83 -26.88 -13.24
C LEU A 48 30.68 -25.70 -12.80
N SER A 49 32.00 -25.86 -12.68
CA SER A 49 32.93 -24.77 -12.33
C SER A 49 33.01 -23.71 -13.42
N LYS A 50 33.05 -24.12 -14.70
CA LYS A 50 32.96 -23.21 -15.85
C LYS A 50 31.63 -22.48 -15.89
N ARG A 51 30.52 -23.17 -15.59
CA ARG A 51 29.19 -22.58 -15.50
C ARG A 51 29.08 -21.60 -14.34
N ASN A 52 29.62 -21.95 -13.17
CA ASN A 52 29.64 -21.09 -12.00
C ASN A 52 30.46 -19.83 -12.28
N ARG A 53 31.65 -19.95 -12.88
CA ARG A 53 32.46 -18.79 -13.30
C ARG A 53 31.72 -17.89 -14.31
N ARG A 54 31.03 -18.47 -15.29
CA ARG A 54 30.20 -17.70 -16.24
C ARG A 54 29.07 -16.95 -15.54
N LEU A 55 28.38 -17.59 -14.60
CA LEU A 55 27.32 -16.96 -13.80
C LEU A 55 27.87 -15.83 -12.94
N THR A 56 29.03 -16.01 -12.30
CA THR A 56 29.69 -14.96 -11.50
C THR A 56 30.06 -13.75 -12.35
N VAL A 57 30.60 -13.95 -13.55
CA VAL A 57 30.91 -12.85 -14.48
C VAL A 57 29.63 -12.15 -14.97
N ALA A 58 28.58 -12.90 -15.29
CA ALA A 58 27.30 -12.33 -15.71
C ALA A 58 26.65 -11.50 -14.59
N LEU A 59 26.68 -12.00 -13.36
CA LEU A 59 26.17 -11.31 -12.18
C LEU A 59 26.97 -10.04 -11.87
N ALA A 60 28.30 -10.08 -11.98
CA ALA A 60 29.15 -8.89 -11.83
C ALA A 60 28.84 -7.83 -12.89
N LYS A 61 28.64 -8.25 -14.15
CA LYS A 61 28.22 -7.36 -15.24
C LYS A 61 26.83 -6.76 -14.98
N GLU A 62 25.88 -7.57 -14.55
CA GLU A 62 24.52 -7.13 -14.23
C GLU A 62 24.52 -6.12 -13.07
N ARG A 63 25.27 -6.40 -11.99
CA ARG A 63 25.46 -5.46 -10.88
C ARG A 63 26.08 -4.14 -11.34
N SER A 64 27.12 -4.18 -12.17
CA SER A 64 27.73 -2.97 -12.74
C SER A 64 26.74 -2.16 -13.58
N THR A 65 25.91 -2.82 -14.40
CA THR A 65 24.86 -2.12 -15.16
C THR A 65 23.76 -1.57 -14.28
N SER A 66 23.37 -2.28 -13.23
CA SER A 66 22.36 -1.83 -12.27
C SER A 66 22.87 -0.62 -11.46
N GLU A 67 24.14 -0.60 -11.10
CA GLU A 67 24.76 0.52 -10.41
C GLU A 67 24.90 1.75 -11.33
N ALA A 68 25.30 1.54 -12.59
CA ALA A 68 25.35 2.61 -13.59
C ALA A 68 23.97 3.24 -13.86
N LEU A 69 22.91 2.43 -13.95
CA LEU A 69 21.54 2.93 -14.11
C LEU A 69 21.04 3.64 -12.84
N SER A 70 21.33 3.09 -11.65
CA SER A 70 21.01 3.74 -10.38
C SER A 70 21.67 5.10 -10.23
N ASN A 71 22.95 5.22 -10.62
CA ASN A 71 23.68 6.48 -10.61
C ASN A 71 23.12 7.49 -11.63
N LYS A 72 22.71 7.05 -12.82
CA LYS A 72 22.02 7.90 -13.79
C LYS A 72 20.68 8.42 -13.26
N ILE A 73 19.88 7.57 -12.61
CA ILE A 73 18.61 7.96 -11.99
C ILE A 73 18.86 9.02 -10.90
N LYS A 74 19.87 8.81 -10.04
CA LYS A 74 20.25 9.79 -9.01
C LYS A 74 20.71 11.12 -9.59
N ALA A 75 21.47 11.09 -10.70
CA ALA A 75 21.91 12.30 -11.40
C ALA A 75 20.72 13.08 -11.98
N SER A 76 19.81 12.42 -12.71
CA SER A 76 18.61 13.06 -13.25
C SER A 76 17.68 13.62 -12.17
N LEU A 77 17.57 12.94 -11.03
CA LEU A 77 16.75 13.39 -9.90
C LEU A 77 17.38 14.60 -9.17
N ASN A 78 18.71 14.70 -9.17
CA ASN A 78 19.41 15.89 -8.68
C ASN A 78 19.32 17.06 -9.67
N GLU A 79 19.36 16.80 -10.98
CA GLU A 79 19.13 17.82 -12.02
C GLU A 79 17.71 18.42 -11.92
N GLU A 80 16.69 17.60 -11.68
CA GLU A 80 15.31 18.08 -11.43
C GLU A 80 15.19 18.93 -10.16
N LYS A 81 15.95 18.61 -9.10
CA LYS A 81 15.96 19.41 -7.87
C LYS A 81 16.67 20.76 -8.03
N ILE A 82 17.73 20.82 -8.84
CA ILE A 82 18.46 22.07 -9.12
C ILE A 82 17.64 22.99 -10.04
N ASN A 83 16.86 22.41 -10.96
CA ASN A 83 16.02 23.17 -11.91
C ASN A 83 14.72 23.75 -11.29
N CYS A 84 14.34 23.33 -10.07
CA CYS A 84 13.18 23.86 -9.34
C CYS A 84 13.52 25.06 -8.43
N GLY A 85 14.80 25.43 -8.31
CA GLY A 85 15.27 26.51 -7.44
C GLY A 85 15.23 27.93 -8.04
N THR A 86 15.02 28.09 -9.35
CA THR A 86 15.29 29.37 -10.03
C THR A 86 14.21 29.81 -11.01
N ILE A 87 12.92 29.86 -10.62
CA ILE A 87 11.94 30.67 -11.36
C ILE A 87 10.95 31.33 -10.38
N LYS A 88 11.37 32.44 -9.77
CA LYS A 88 10.46 33.49 -9.28
C LYS A 88 10.77 34.78 -10.03
N SER A 89 10.15 34.97 -11.19
CA SER A 89 9.75 36.29 -11.72
C SER A 89 9.27 36.16 -13.16
N LYS A 90 8.26 36.99 -13.49
CA LYS A 90 7.71 37.34 -14.81
C LYS A 90 6.56 36.50 -15.35
N GLU A 91 5.39 37.12 -15.21
CA GLU A 91 4.19 37.02 -16.04
C GLU A 91 4.49 37.04 -17.54
N SER A 92 3.51 36.53 -18.30
CA SER A 92 3.34 36.59 -19.75
C SER A 92 4.25 35.69 -20.58
N ILE A 93 3.80 34.45 -20.85
CA ILE A 93 3.95 33.73 -22.13
C ILE A 93 2.90 32.60 -22.19
N SER A 94 1.97 32.77 -23.13
CA SER A 94 1.40 31.77 -24.04
C SER A 94 0.74 30.48 -23.50
N SER A 95 -0.56 30.39 -23.75
CA SER A 95 -1.44 29.21 -23.74
C SER A 95 -0.99 28.04 -24.62
N ASN A 96 0.13 28.12 -25.33
CA ASN A 96 0.62 27.05 -26.22
C ASN A 96 1.47 25.99 -25.50
N THR A 97 2.00 26.28 -24.30
CA THR A 97 2.86 25.35 -23.58
C THR A 97 2.06 24.26 -22.84
N SER A 98 0.81 24.53 -22.43
CA SER A 98 -0.03 23.51 -21.77
C SER A 98 -0.61 22.50 -22.75
N ALA A 99 -0.92 22.90 -23.99
CA ALA A 99 -1.41 21.99 -25.01
C ALA A 99 -0.34 20.97 -25.45
N ASN A 100 0.91 21.41 -25.61
CA ASN A 100 2.02 20.52 -25.95
C ASN A 100 2.40 19.57 -24.79
N THR A 101 2.35 20.02 -23.54
CA THR A 101 2.63 19.14 -22.39
C THR A 101 1.53 18.10 -22.18
N ILE A 102 0.27 18.45 -22.42
CA ILE A 102 -0.86 17.50 -22.40
C ILE A 102 -0.73 16.49 -23.55
N SER A 103 -0.38 16.94 -24.76
CA SER A 103 -0.16 16.06 -25.92
C SER A 103 0.99 15.08 -25.69
N LEU A 104 2.11 15.54 -25.14
CA LEU A 104 3.26 14.68 -24.80
C LEU A 104 2.90 13.68 -23.70
N LEU A 105 2.09 14.07 -22.71
CA LEU A 105 1.65 13.16 -21.64
C LEU A 105 0.76 12.04 -22.19
N GLU A 106 -0.12 12.36 -23.13
CA GLU A 106 -1.02 11.40 -23.78
C GLU A 106 -0.24 10.46 -24.71
N GLU A 107 0.77 10.96 -25.43
CA GLU A 107 1.70 10.14 -26.21
C GLU A 107 2.54 9.22 -25.32
N VAL A 108 3.08 9.70 -24.20
CA VAL A 108 3.79 8.87 -23.21
C VAL A 108 2.87 7.79 -22.65
N LYS A 109 1.60 8.09 -22.40
CA LYS A 109 0.61 7.12 -21.93
C LYS A 109 0.29 6.08 -23.00
N ALA A 110 0.15 6.48 -24.26
CA ALA A 110 -0.04 5.58 -25.40
C ALA A 110 1.17 4.68 -25.62
N LEU A 111 2.39 5.23 -25.54
CA LEU A 111 3.64 4.46 -25.64
C LEU A 111 3.81 3.49 -24.48
N ARG A 112 3.44 3.86 -23.25
CA ARG A 112 3.43 2.94 -22.11
C ARG A 112 2.42 1.80 -22.28
N SER A 113 1.23 2.09 -22.80
CA SER A 113 0.23 1.07 -23.13
C SER A 113 0.71 0.13 -24.24
N LYS A 114 1.36 0.68 -25.27
CA LYS A 114 1.96 -0.10 -26.37
C LYS A 114 3.13 -0.96 -25.89
N LEU A 115 3.95 -0.45 -24.97
CA LEU A 115 5.03 -1.23 -24.34
C LEU A 115 4.46 -2.36 -23.48
N ALA A 116 3.41 -2.11 -22.69
CA ALA A 116 2.76 -3.13 -21.87
C ALA A 116 2.14 -4.25 -22.73
N THR A 117 1.46 -3.90 -23.82
CA THR A 117 0.89 -4.88 -24.77
C THR A 117 1.98 -5.67 -25.50
N SER A 118 3.08 -5.02 -25.91
CA SER A 118 4.22 -5.70 -26.51
C SER A 118 4.92 -6.65 -25.53
N ASN A 119 5.09 -6.26 -24.27
CA ASN A 119 5.69 -7.11 -23.23
C ASN A 119 4.79 -8.32 -22.91
N ARG A 120 3.47 -8.11 -22.87
CA ARG A 120 2.52 -9.21 -22.71
C ARG A 120 2.62 -10.22 -23.86
N ARG A 121 2.66 -9.74 -25.12
CA ARG A 121 2.87 -10.62 -26.28
C ARG A 121 4.19 -11.35 -26.23
N LEU A 122 5.26 -10.67 -25.81
CA LEU A 122 6.58 -11.30 -25.65
C LEU A 122 6.54 -12.43 -24.62
N GLU A 123 5.86 -12.23 -23.50
CA GLU A 123 5.73 -13.27 -22.47
C GLU A 123 4.83 -14.43 -22.93
N GLU A 124 3.74 -14.14 -23.64
CA GLU A 124 2.89 -15.16 -24.30
C GLU A 124 3.70 -16.01 -25.28
N GLU A 125 4.52 -15.39 -26.14
CA GLU A 125 5.41 -16.10 -27.08
C GLU A 125 6.54 -16.86 -26.37
N ARG A 126 7.05 -16.34 -25.25
CA ARG A 126 8.07 -17.01 -24.43
C ARG A 126 7.51 -18.29 -23.80
N LEU A 127 6.31 -18.22 -23.24
CA LEU A 127 5.60 -19.37 -22.69
C LEU A 127 5.21 -20.37 -23.78
N GLY A 128 4.73 -19.91 -24.93
CA GLY A 128 4.45 -20.75 -26.10
C GLY A 128 5.70 -21.48 -26.59
N ASN A 129 6.84 -20.81 -26.69
CA ASN A 129 8.11 -21.44 -27.03
C ASN A 129 8.55 -22.48 -26.00
N GLN A 130 8.29 -22.25 -24.71
CA GLN A 130 8.61 -23.21 -23.66
C GLN A 130 7.71 -24.46 -23.75
N ALA A 131 6.42 -24.28 -24.03
CA ALA A 131 5.48 -25.36 -24.26
C ALA A 131 5.89 -26.20 -25.48
N LEU A 132 6.17 -25.55 -26.62
CA LEU A 132 6.63 -26.22 -27.84
C LEU A 132 7.94 -27.00 -27.60
N ARG A 133 8.88 -26.48 -26.80
CA ARG A 133 10.12 -27.21 -26.43
C ARG A 133 9.86 -28.44 -25.56
N VAL A 134 8.81 -28.43 -24.73
CA VAL A 134 8.40 -29.60 -23.95
C VAL A 134 7.73 -30.62 -24.87
N GLU A 135 6.80 -30.19 -25.72
CA GLU A 135 6.14 -31.04 -26.71
C GLU A 135 7.14 -31.69 -27.66
N LEU A 136 8.11 -30.94 -28.18
CA LEU A 136 9.16 -31.47 -29.05
C LEU A 136 9.98 -32.55 -28.33
N ARG A 137 10.33 -32.36 -27.05
CA ARG A 137 10.99 -33.39 -26.24
C ARG A 137 10.12 -34.61 -26.00
N ASN A 138 8.82 -34.41 -25.77
CA ASN A 138 7.86 -35.51 -25.57
C ASN A 138 7.67 -36.30 -26.87
N ILE A 139 7.51 -35.64 -28.00
CA ILE A 139 7.42 -36.26 -29.32
C ILE A 139 8.70 -37.03 -29.64
N GLN A 140 9.88 -36.45 -29.39
CA GLN A 140 11.16 -37.15 -29.54
C GLN A 140 11.25 -38.38 -28.63
N LYS A 141 10.74 -38.31 -27.41
CA LYS A 141 10.70 -39.45 -26.48
C LYS A 141 9.76 -40.55 -26.98
N VAL A 142 8.54 -40.21 -27.38
CA VAL A 142 7.57 -41.16 -27.95
C VAL A 142 8.14 -41.80 -29.21
N LEU A 143 8.72 -41.00 -30.09
CA LEU A 143 9.35 -41.50 -31.31
C LEU A 143 10.53 -42.43 -31.00
N LYS A 144 11.33 -42.12 -29.96
CA LYS A 144 12.39 -43.02 -29.49
C LYS A 144 11.82 -44.33 -28.93
N ASP A 145 10.75 -44.27 -28.15
CA ASP A 145 10.07 -45.45 -27.59
C ASP A 145 9.43 -46.32 -28.70
N GLU A 146 8.98 -45.69 -29.80
CA GLU A 146 8.50 -46.35 -31.01
C GLU A 146 9.63 -46.90 -31.91
N ILE A 147 10.83 -46.30 -31.85
CA ILE A 147 12.01 -46.77 -32.58
C ILE A 147 12.67 -47.97 -31.89
N GLY A 148 12.61 -48.02 -30.55
CA GLY A 148 13.34 -48.98 -29.74
C GLY A 148 14.78 -48.53 -29.46
N ASP A 149 15.38 -49.07 -28.41
CA ASP A 149 16.69 -48.62 -27.90
C ASP A 149 17.88 -48.95 -28.83
N ASP A 150 17.67 -49.77 -29.87
CA ASP A 150 18.74 -50.34 -30.69
C ASP A 150 19.12 -49.50 -31.93
N THR A 151 18.42 -48.39 -32.23
CA THR A 151 18.72 -47.54 -33.40
C THR A 151 18.66 -46.05 -33.05
N PRO A 152 19.71 -45.25 -33.34
CA PRO A 152 19.68 -43.81 -33.09
C PRO A 152 18.67 -43.13 -34.03
N LEU A 153 17.86 -42.21 -33.47
CA LEU A 153 16.81 -41.46 -34.16
C LEU A 153 17.26 -40.79 -35.46
N THR A 154 18.53 -40.40 -35.55
CA THR A 154 19.14 -39.82 -36.76
C THR A 154 19.23 -40.79 -37.94
N LYS A 155 19.37 -42.10 -37.69
CA LYS A 155 19.40 -43.14 -38.74
C LYS A 155 18.01 -43.56 -39.19
N ALA A 156 17.01 -43.49 -38.30
CA ALA A 156 15.62 -43.80 -38.65
C ALA A 156 14.95 -42.70 -39.49
N LEU A 157 15.42 -41.45 -39.37
CA LEU A 157 14.95 -40.30 -40.16
C LEU A 157 15.61 -40.21 -41.55
N ASP A 158 16.60 -41.06 -41.85
CA ASP A 158 17.23 -41.11 -43.17
C ASP A 158 16.30 -41.82 -44.16
N VAL A 159 15.99 -41.15 -45.29
CA VAL A 159 14.97 -41.55 -46.27
C VAL A 159 15.29 -42.90 -46.92
N ASN A 160 16.56 -43.29 -46.93
CA ASN A 160 17.03 -44.56 -47.50
C ASN A 160 17.23 -45.68 -46.45
N SER A 161 16.84 -45.47 -45.19
CA SER A 161 17.14 -46.41 -44.10
C SER A 161 16.28 -47.68 -44.08
N GLY A 162 15.21 -47.75 -44.89
CA GLY A 162 14.31 -48.92 -44.98
C GLY A 162 13.67 -49.33 -43.65
N TRP A 163 13.73 -48.43 -42.66
CA TRP A 163 13.41 -48.73 -41.28
C TRP A 163 11.88 -48.80 -41.10
N LYS A 164 11.41 -49.89 -40.49
CA LYS A 164 10.00 -50.12 -40.18
C LYS A 164 9.81 -50.01 -38.67
N GLY A 165 8.89 -49.15 -38.24
CA GLY A 165 8.72 -48.87 -36.82
C GLY A 165 8.25 -50.06 -35.99
N ARG A 166 8.54 -50.06 -34.68
CA ARG A 166 8.16 -51.15 -33.78
C ARG A 166 6.67 -51.40 -33.78
N ALA A 167 5.85 -50.34 -33.83
CA ALA A 167 4.40 -50.46 -33.96
C ALA A 167 3.98 -51.17 -35.25
N GLN A 168 4.62 -50.85 -36.38
CA GLN A 168 4.37 -51.51 -37.66
C GLN A 168 4.84 -52.97 -37.63
N GLN A 169 6.00 -53.25 -37.06
CA GLN A 169 6.53 -54.59 -36.91
C GLN A 169 5.65 -55.46 -36.00
N ILE A 170 5.17 -54.91 -34.87
CA ILE A 170 4.21 -55.57 -33.99
C ILE A 170 2.89 -55.83 -34.71
N THR A 171 2.38 -54.88 -35.48
CA THR A 171 1.15 -55.09 -36.27
C THR A 171 1.35 -56.19 -37.30
N MET A 172 2.44 -56.17 -38.06
CA MET A 172 2.77 -57.23 -39.02
C MET A 172 2.91 -58.60 -38.35
N LEU A 173 3.57 -58.67 -37.18
CA LEU A 173 3.70 -59.90 -36.42
C LEU A 173 2.35 -60.36 -35.86
N LYS A 174 1.51 -59.45 -35.36
CA LYS A 174 0.15 -59.74 -34.89
C LYS A 174 -0.76 -60.22 -36.01
N ASP A 175 -0.66 -59.62 -37.21
CA ASP A 175 -1.39 -60.06 -38.40
C ASP A 175 -0.92 -61.46 -38.79
N ARG A 176 0.40 -61.69 -38.83
CA ARG A 176 0.96 -63.01 -39.14
C ARG A 176 0.57 -64.07 -38.12
N VAL A 177 0.58 -63.73 -36.83
CA VAL A 177 0.09 -64.61 -35.76
C VAL A 177 -1.40 -64.84 -35.92
N ARG A 178 -2.21 -63.82 -36.20
CA ARG A 178 -3.65 -63.99 -36.48
C ARG A 178 -3.89 -64.90 -37.67
N ASP A 179 -3.16 -64.73 -38.76
CA ASP A 179 -3.28 -65.55 -39.96
C ASP A 179 -2.89 -67.01 -39.68
N LEU A 180 -1.79 -67.23 -38.96
CA LEU A 180 -1.34 -68.57 -38.56
C LEU A 180 -2.30 -69.20 -37.55
N THR A 181 -2.81 -68.43 -36.58
CA THR A 181 -3.81 -68.88 -35.61
C THR A 181 -5.15 -69.14 -36.29
N ALA A 182 -5.55 -68.35 -37.28
CA ALA A 182 -6.76 -68.57 -38.08
C ALA A 182 -6.63 -69.82 -38.97
N GLN A 183 -5.45 -70.04 -39.56
CA GLN A 183 -5.11 -71.27 -40.28
C GLN A 183 -5.11 -72.50 -39.38
N LEU A 184 -4.87 -72.34 -38.07
CA LEU A 184 -4.90 -73.41 -37.07
C LEU A 184 -6.25 -73.60 -36.36
N SER A 185 -7.12 -72.58 -36.31
CA SER A 185 -8.24 -72.53 -35.37
C SER A 185 -9.59 -73.00 -35.92
N ASN A 186 -9.93 -72.88 -37.21
CA ASN A 186 -11.08 -73.57 -37.82
C ASN A 186 -11.44 -73.05 -39.24
N PRO A 187 -12.05 -73.90 -40.09
CA PRO A 187 -12.63 -73.54 -41.39
C PRO A 187 -14.04 -72.88 -41.30
N ALA A 188 -14.31 -71.99 -40.34
CA ALA A 188 -15.61 -71.29 -40.23
C ALA A 188 -15.56 -69.88 -39.58
N GLY A 189 -15.60 -68.84 -40.43
CA GLY A 189 -16.24 -67.50 -40.29
C GLY A 189 -16.09 -66.62 -39.03
N PRO A 190 -15.29 -65.52 -39.06
CA PRO A 190 -15.16 -64.52 -37.98
C PRO A 190 -16.22 -63.38 -37.92
N SER A 191 -17.18 -63.32 -38.85
CA SER A 191 -17.90 -62.05 -39.14
C SER A 191 -18.95 -61.62 -38.11
N ALA A 192 -19.76 -62.54 -37.57
CA ALA A 192 -20.94 -62.16 -36.77
C ALA A 192 -20.63 -61.62 -35.36
N MET A 193 -19.52 -62.04 -34.76
CA MET A 193 -19.12 -61.60 -33.41
C MET A 193 -18.49 -60.20 -33.41
N LEU A 194 -17.81 -59.84 -34.51
CA LEU A 194 -17.24 -58.50 -34.68
C LEU A 194 -18.34 -57.46 -34.87
N ASP A 195 -19.39 -57.79 -35.62
CA ASP A 195 -20.51 -56.88 -35.87
C ASP A 195 -21.29 -56.50 -34.60
N GLN A 196 -21.41 -57.42 -33.63
CA GLN A 196 -22.07 -57.13 -32.35
C GLN A 196 -21.24 -56.15 -31.50
N LYS A 197 -19.92 -56.37 -31.41
CA LYS A 197 -19.03 -55.47 -30.66
C LYS A 197 -18.97 -54.07 -31.26
N HIS A 198 -18.96 -53.96 -32.58
CA HIS A 198 -19.02 -52.66 -33.26
C HIS A 198 -20.34 -51.94 -32.97
N ARG A 199 -21.48 -52.64 -32.96
CA ARG A 199 -22.77 -52.04 -32.60
C ARG A 199 -22.82 -51.51 -31.18
N ASP A 200 -22.32 -52.25 -30.20
CA ASP A 200 -22.31 -51.81 -28.80
C ASP A 200 -21.32 -50.66 -28.58
N GLY A 201 -20.18 -50.66 -29.30
CA GLY A 201 -19.23 -49.54 -29.32
C GLY A 201 -19.84 -48.25 -29.86
N ILE A 202 -20.61 -48.32 -30.95
CA ILE A 202 -21.32 -47.16 -31.52
C ILE A 202 -22.33 -46.61 -30.51
N LYS A 203 -23.16 -47.46 -29.90
CA LYS A 203 -24.13 -47.02 -28.88
C LYS A 203 -23.44 -46.35 -27.70
N LYS A 204 -22.32 -46.90 -27.23
CA LYS A 204 -21.54 -46.30 -26.14
C LYS A 204 -21.04 -44.90 -26.52
N MET A 205 -20.43 -44.76 -27.70
CA MET A 205 -19.98 -43.45 -28.20
C MET A 205 -21.13 -42.46 -28.37
N GLU A 206 -22.31 -42.90 -28.81
CA GLU A 206 -23.51 -42.06 -28.90
C GLU A 206 -23.98 -41.58 -27.52
N THR A 207 -24.00 -42.46 -26.52
CA THR A 207 -24.39 -42.09 -25.14
C THR A 207 -23.38 -41.14 -24.51
N GLU A 208 -22.08 -41.39 -24.69
CA GLU A 208 -21.01 -40.52 -24.18
C GLU A 208 -21.05 -39.14 -24.86
N ARG A 209 -21.26 -39.10 -26.18
CA ARG A 209 -21.46 -37.85 -26.92
C ARG A 209 -22.69 -37.09 -26.43
N LYS A 210 -23.79 -37.78 -26.18
CA LYS A 210 -25.02 -37.15 -25.66
C LYS A 210 -24.80 -36.56 -24.28
N ILE A 211 -24.18 -37.30 -23.35
CA ILE A 211 -23.84 -36.82 -22.01
C ILE A 211 -22.87 -35.63 -22.09
N SER A 212 -21.87 -35.69 -22.97
CA SER A 212 -20.92 -34.59 -23.16
C SER A 212 -21.60 -33.32 -23.69
N ILE A 213 -22.55 -33.45 -24.63
CA ILE A 213 -23.34 -32.32 -25.13
C ILE A 213 -24.24 -31.76 -24.03
N GLU A 214 -24.94 -32.61 -23.28
CA GLU A 214 -25.80 -32.17 -22.17
C GLU A 214 -24.98 -31.46 -21.08
N ALA A 215 -23.80 -31.99 -20.72
CA ALA A 215 -22.90 -31.34 -19.78
C ALA A 215 -22.44 -29.95 -20.28
N ALA A 216 -22.00 -29.86 -21.54
CA ALA A 216 -21.58 -28.59 -22.15
C ALA A 216 -22.73 -27.57 -22.23
N LEU A 217 -23.96 -28.02 -22.49
CA LEU A 217 -25.15 -27.16 -22.47
C LEU A 217 -25.43 -26.63 -21.06
N THR A 218 -25.37 -27.49 -20.04
CA THR A 218 -25.57 -27.05 -18.64
C THR A 218 -24.49 -26.08 -18.17
N GLU A 219 -23.22 -26.29 -18.55
CA GLU A 219 -22.12 -25.38 -18.25
C GLU A 219 -22.29 -24.02 -18.96
N ALA A 220 -22.76 -24.03 -20.22
CA ALA A 220 -23.06 -22.82 -20.96
C ALA A 220 -24.22 -22.02 -20.34
N GLU A 221 -25.26 -22.71 -19.87
CA GLU A 221 -26.39 -22.09 -19.15
C GLU A 221 -25.97 -21.51 -17.80
N GLN A 222 -25.16 -22.23 -17.01
CA GLN A 222 -24.59 -21.75 -15.75
C GLN A 222 -23.71 -20.51 -15.98
N SER A 223 -22.79 -20.58 -16.94
CA SER A 223 -21.94 -19.45 -17.32
C SER A 223 -22.74 -18.23 -17.77
N LYS A 224 -23.90 -18.43 -18.41
CA LYS A 224 -24.80 -17.34 -18.82
C LYS A 224 -25.52 -16.74 -17.60
N ALA A 225 -26.00 -17.58 -16.69
CA ALA A 225 -26.64 -17.13 -15.46
C ALA A 225 -25.68 -16.33 -14.58
N GLU A 226 -24.44 -16.79 -14.40
CA GLU A 226 -23.39 -16.06 -13.67
C GLU A 226 -23.08 -14.70 -14.33
N LYS A 227 -22.96 -14.64 -15.66
CA LYS A 227 -22.77 -13.37 -16.38
C LYS A 227 -23.91 -12.38 -16.13
N ASP A 228 -25.16 -12.86 -16.15
CA ASP A 228 -26.32 -12.03 -15.87
C ASP A 228 -26.34 -11.54 -14.41
N GLU A 229 -25.95 -12.39 -13.45
CA GLU A 229 -25.79 -12.00 -12.04
C GLU A 229 -24.70 -10.93 -11.86
N TYR A 230 -23.53 -11.13 -12.46
CA TYR A 230 -22.46 -10.13 -12.44
C TYR A 230 -22.89 -8.80 -13.06
N ARG A 231 -23.66 -8.82 -14.16
CA ARG A 231 -24.23 -7.60 -14.76
C ARG A 231 -25.11 -6.86 -13.76
N VAL A 232 -26.07 -7.55 -13.13
CA VAL A 232 -26.97 -6.95 -12.13
C VAL A 232 -26.18 -6.38 -10.94
N ARG A 233 -25.14 -7.09 -10.47
CA ARG A 233 -24.26 -6.61 -9.40
C ARG A 233 -23.48 -5.37 -9.82
N CYS A 234 -22.96 -5.31 -11.04
CA CYS A 234 -22.31 -4.13 -11.59
C CYS A 234 -23.26 -2.94 -11.68
N ASP A 235 -24.49 -3.14 -12.19
CA ASP A 235 -25.50 -2.08 -12.30
C ASP A 235 -25.90 -1.51 -10.94
N SER A 236 -26.05 -2.38 -9.93
CA SER A 236 -26.31 -1.99 -8.54
C SER A 236 -25.16 -1.17 -7.94
N LEU A 237 -23.92 -1.65 -8.10
CA LEU A 237 -22.72 -0.94 -7.64
C LEU A 237 -22.54 0.40 -8.34
N GLN A 238 -22.79 0.46 -9.66
CA GLN A 238 -22.75 1.70 -10.44
C GLN A 238 -23.80 2.70 -9.96
N SER A 239 -25.03 2.23 -9.70
CA SER A 239 -26.11 3.06 -9.16
C SER A 239 -25.76 3.63 -7.78
N ARG A 240 -25.19 2.80 -6.89
CA ARG A 240 -24.70 3.23 -5.59
C ARG A 240 -23.55 4.24 -5.70
N ASN A 241 -22.59 3.99 -6.59
CA ASN A 241 -21.46 4.91 -6.81
C ASN A 241 -21.95 6.27 -7.33
N ASN A 242 -22.93 6.28 -8.22
CA ASN A 242 -23.56 7.50 -8.71
C ASN A 242 -24.26 8.27 -7.58
N LEU A 243 -24.96 7.60 -6.68
CA LEU A 243 -25.58 8.23 -5.50
C LEU A 243 -24.54 8.80 -4.54
N LEU A 244 -23.54 8.01 -4.16
CA LEU A 244 -22.44 8.46 -3.29
C LEU A 244 -21.67 9.63 -3.91
N SER A 245 -21.47 9.62 -5.23
CA SER A 245 -20.82 10.73 -5.95
C SER A 245 -21.67 12.01 -5.91
N LYS A 246 -23.00 11.89 -6.02
CA LYS A 246 -23.92 13.03 -5.84
C LYS A 246 -23.87 13.55 -4.40
N GLU A 247 -23.92 12.68 -3.40
CA GLU A 247 -23.82 13.06 -1.99
C GLU A 247 -22.51 13.77 -1.68
N ILE A 248 -21.37 13.28 -2.19
CA ILE A 248 -20.07 13.95 -2.05
C ILE A 248 -20.10 15.34 -2.69
N LYS A 249 -20.72 15.49 -3.87
CA LYS A 249 -20.85 16.79 -4.53
C LYS A 249 -21.71 17.76 -3.71
N ASP A 250 -22.81 17.29 -3.16
CA ASP A 250 -23.70 18.09 -2.31
C ASP A 250 -23.01 18.51 -1.01
N LEU A 251 -22.26 17.61 -0.37
CA LEU A 251 -21.46 17.92 0.81
C LEU A 251 -20.35 18.93 0.52
N LYS A 252 -19.67 18.81 -0.62
CA LYS A 252 -18.67 19.80 -1.06
C LYS A 252 -19.31 21.18 -1.27
N SER A 253 -20.47 21.25 -1.91
CA SER A 253 -21.20 22.51 -2.08
C SER A 253 -21.64 23.11 -0.74
N LYS A 254 -22.08 22.28 0.21
CA LYS A 254 -22.39 22.74 1.58
C LYS A 254 -21.15 23.29 2.30
N ILE A 255 -20.00 22.62 2.18
CA ILE A 255 -18.73 23.08 2.75
C ILE A 255 -18.33 24.42 2.12
N GLU A 256 -18.40 24.54 0.80
CA GLU A 256 -18.11 25.78 0.07
C GLU A 256 -19.01 26.93 0.56
N MET A 257 -20.30 26.69 0.74
CA MET A 257 -21.22 27.69 1.29
C MET A 257 -20.86 28.12 2.72
N VAL A 258 -20.42 27.19 3.57
CA VAL A 258 -19.98 27.50 4.93
C VAL A 258 -18.67 28.29 4.93
N LEU A 259 -17.73 27.95 4.04
CA LEU A 259 -16.49 28.71 3.86
C LEU A 259 -16.76 30.13 3.36
N ASP A 260 -17.71 30.30 2.42
CA ASP A 260 -18.15 31.61 1.95
C ASP A 260 -18.77 32.45 3.07
N LYS A 261 -19.55 31.82 3.97
CA LYS A 261 -20.10 32.49 5.16
C LYS A 261 -18.98 32.90 6.11
N SER A 262 -18.07 31.98 6.45
CA SER A 262 -16.91 32.28 7.30
C SER A 262 -16.07 33.43 6.72
N SER A 263 -15.83 33.44 5.41
CA SER A 263 -15.09 34.53 4.76
C SER A 263 -15.81 35.87 4.84
N LYS A 264 -17.15 35.88 4.76
CA LYS A 264 -17.95 37.10 4.96
C LYS A 264 -17.89 37.55 6.42
N ASP A 265 -17.97 36.63 7.36
CA ASP A 265 -17.86 36.90 8.80
C ASP A 265 -16.46 37.45 9.13
N ASP A 266 -15.40 36.90 8.55
CA ASP A 266 -14.03 37.43 8.68
C ASP A 266 -13.91 38.87 8.17
N LYS A 267 -14.51 39.18 7.01
CA LYS A 267 -14.55 40.56 6.47
C LYS A 267 -15.32 41.51 7.39
N LEU A 268 -16.42 41.04 7.98
CA LEU A 268 -17.20 41.80 8.95
C LEU A 268 -16.37 42.06 10.23
N ILE A 269 -15.70 41.04 10.76
CA ILE A 269 -14.80 41.17 11.91
C ILE A 269 -13.67 42.15 11.60
N CYS A 270 -13.04 42.07 10.43
CA CYS A 270 -12.03 43.05 9.98
C CYS A 270 -12.59 44.47 9.94
N SER A 271 -13.82 44.65 9.47
CA SER A 271 -14.46 45.98 9.42
C SER A 271 -14.71 46.54 10.82
N ILE A 272 -15.29 45.74 11.73
CA ILE A 272 -15.55 46.14 13.11
C ILE A 272 -14.25 46.40 13.88
N THR A 273 -13.24 45.55 13.72
CA THR A 273 -11.92 45.75 14.36
C THR A 273 -11.24 47.02 13.86
N ASN A 274 -11.36 47.34 12.57
CA ASN A 274 -10.88 48.61 12.03
C ASN A 274 -11.62 49.81 12.61
N GLU A 275 -12.94 49.74 12.77
CA GLU A 275 -13.74 50.80 13.42
C GLU A 275 -13.36 50.97 14.89
N LEU A 276 -13.18 49.87 15.64
CA LEU A 276 -12.70 49.92 17.02
C LEU A 276 -11.30 50.52 17.13
N MET A 277 -10.39 50.21 16.20
CA MET A 277 -9.06 50.80 16.14
C MET A 277 -9.11 52.31 15.84
N LYS A 278 -9.98 52.75 14.92
CA LYS A 278 -10.23 54.17 14.65
C LYS A 278 -10.80 54.87 15.90
N HIS A 279 -11.79 54.29 16.56
CA HIS A 279 -12.33 54.87 17.80
C HIS A 279 -11.30 54.92 18.92
N LYS A 280 -10.46 53.89 19.08
CA LYS A 280 -9.39 53.85 20.08
C LYS A 280 -8.31 54.88 19.81
N THR A 281 -7.93 55.09 18.55
CA THR A 281 -6.99 56.14 18.15
C THR A 281 -7.59 57.52 18.35
N LEU A 282 -8.84 57.79 17.91
CA LEU A 282 -9.54 59.04 18.23
C LEU A 282 -9.65 59.29 19.73
N ASN A 283 -9.92 58.27 20.55
CA ASN A 283 -9.99 58.44 22.00
C ASN A 283 -8.59 58.69 22.62
N ARG A 284 -7.53 58.11 22.06
CA ARG A 284 -6.14 58.39 22.45
C ARG A 284 -5.70 59.80 22.06
N ASP A 285 -6.10 60.24 20.88
CA ASP A 285 -5.79 61.58 20.39
C ASP A 285 -6.62 62.64 21.15
N ASN A 286 -7.86 62.34 21.51
CA ASN A 286 -8.69 63.18 22.39
C ASN A 286 -8.16 63.24 23.83
N THR A 287 -7.56 62.17 24.35
CA THR A 287 -6.92 62.19 25.68
C THR A 287 -5.60 62.94 25.67
N SER A 288 -4.81 62.89 24.59
CA SER A 288 -3.58 63.68 24.45
C SER A 288 -3.83 65.17 24.11
N ALA A 289 -4.98 65.50 23.52
CA ALA A 289 -5.42 66.87 23.24
C ALA A 289 -6.22 67.50 24.39
N HIS A 290 -6.66 66.73 25.39
CA HIS A 290 -7.38 67.27 26.54
C HIS A 290 -6.42 68.09 27.42
N PRO A 291 -6.73 69.36 27.76
CA PRO A 291 -5.89 70.18 28.64
C PRO A 291 -5.53 69.47 29.95
N LEU A 292 -6.41 68.59 30.43
CA LEU A 292 -6.17 67.81 31.64
C LEU A 292 -5.04 66.78 31.52
N SER A 293 -4.74 66.17 30.37
CA SER A 293 -3.64 65.18 30.29
C SER A 293 -2.27 65.85 30.37
N LYS A 294 -2.12 67.05 29.78
CA LYS A 294 -0.91 67.87 29.96
C LYS A 294 -0.76 68.36 31.40
N VAL A 295 -1.86 68.74 32.03
CA VAL A 295 -1.87 69.12 33.46
C VAL A 295 -1.55 67.92 34.34
N CYS A 296 -2.09 66.72 34.08
CA CYS A 296 -1.78 65.51 34.84
C CYS A 296 -0.31 65.09 34.69
N ASN A 297 0.27 65.14 33.48
CA ASN A 297 1.69 64.83 33.30
C ASN A 297 2.60 65.88 33.96
N GLY A 298 2.22 67.17 33.92
CA GLY A 298 2.93 68.23 34.65
C GLY A 298 2.80 68.07 36.17
N GLN A 299 1.61 67.72 36.65
CA GLN A 299 1.34 67.42 38.05
C GLN A 299 2.03 66.14 38.50
N GLU A 300 2.23 65.13 37.66
CA GLU A 300 2.98 63.92 38.00
C GLU A 300 4.47 64.22 38.22
N ILE A 301 5.05 65.11 37.40
CA ILE A 301 6.42 65.59 37.58
C ILE A 301 6.52 66.43 38.87
N GLU A 302 5.54 67.32 39.11
CA GLU A 302 5.49 68.13 40.33
C GLU A 302 5.26 67.27 41.58
N ILE A 303 4.44 66.23 41.51
CA ILE A 303 4.25 65.23 42.57
C ILE A 303 5.51 64.41 42.78
N ALA A 304 6.26 64.08 41.73
CA ALA A 304 7.55 63.39 41.86
C ALA A 304 8.59 64.27 42.56
N ASP A 305 8.66 65.55 42.22
CA ASP A 305 9.53 66.52 42.88
C ASP A 305 9.10 66.79 44.32
N LEU A 306 7.80 66.90 44.58
CA LEU A 306 7.25 67.01 45.94
C LEU A 306 7.48 65.73 46.75
N LYS A 307 7.40 64.54 46.15
CA LYS A 307 7.75 63.27 46.81
C LYS A 307 9.24 63.19 47.12
N ASN A 308 10.10 63.67 46.23
CA ASN A 308 11.54 63.72 46.48
C ASN A 308 11.88 64.71 47.60
N LYS A 309 11.25 65.90 47.60
CA LYS A 309 11.34 66.87 48.70
C LYS A 309 10.78 66.31 50.00
N LEU A 310 9.64 65.62 49.96
CA LEU A 310 9.03 64.98 51.12
C LEU A 310 9.92 63.84 51.65
N ASN A 311 10.59 63.08 50.79
CA ASN A 311 11.55 62.05 51.21
C ASN A 311 12.81 62.65 51.82
N ALA A 312 13.30 63.78 51.29
CA ALA A 312 14.41 64.53 51.89
C ALA A 312 14.02 65.11 53.25
N GLN A 313 12.86 65.75 53.34
CA GLN A 313 12.29 66.25 54.59
C GLN A 313 11.91 65.12 55.55
N SER A 314 11.54 63.94 55.07
CA SER A 314 11.27 62.76 55.90
C SER A 314 12.55 62.13 56.45
N LYS A 315 13.67 62.23 55.72
CA LYS A 315 15.01 61.91 56.23
C LYS A 315 15.44 62.91 57.31
N GLU A 316 15.21 64.20 57.07
CA GLU A 316 15.46 65.25 58.05
C GLU A 316 14.53 65.14 59.27
N LEU A 317 13.25 64.78 59.08
CA LEU A 317 12.29 64.48 60.14
C LEU A 317 12.57 63.16 60.85
N THR A 318 13.24 62.18 60.24
CA THR A 318 13.68 60.96 60.94
C THR A 318 14.92 61.23 61.79
N GLU A 319 15.79 62.15 61.36
CA GLU A 319 16.84 62.73 62.22
C GLU A 319 16.24 63.59 63.35
N LEU A 320 15.20 64.39 63.06
CA LEU A 320 14.53 65.24 64.05
C LEU A 320 13.60 64.45 64.99
N ARG A 321 12.96 63.36 64.54
CA ARG A 321 12.15 62.44 65.36
C ARG A 321 13.00 61.52 66.23
N ARG A 322 14.28 61.30 65.91
CA ARG A 322 15.25 60.77 66.87
C ARG A 322 15.49 61.75 68.03
N SER A 323 15.14 63.03 67.86
CA SER A 323 15.32 64.09 68.87
C SER A 323 14.03 64.64 69.51
N LYS A 324 12.82 64.24 69.09
CA LYS A 324 11.56 64.74 69.68
C LYS A 324 10.44 63.68 69.69
N SER A 325 9.91 63.47 70.89
CA SER A 325 8.78 62.62 71.26
C SER A 325 7.40 63.21 70.92
N SER A 326 6.48 62.33 70.48
CA SER A 326 5.00 62.34 70.64
C SER A 326 4.16 63.44 69.90
N PRO A 327 2.79 63.34 69.86
CA PRO A 327 2.02 62.83 68.70
C PRO A 327 0.86 63.77 68.23
N GLN A 328 0.17 63.46 67.10
CA GLN A 328 -1.31 63.49 66.94
C GLN A 328 -1.83 63.47 65.47
N MET A 329 -3.10 63.02 65.32
CA MET A 329 -4.08 63.17 64.21
C MET A 329 -4.10 62.08 63.11
N ASN A 330 -5.23 61.57 62.59
CA ASN A 330 -6.66 61.71 62.86
C ASN A 330 -7.40 60.50 62.22
N GLU A 331 -8.24 59.78 62.97
CA GLU A 331 -8.59 58.36 62.72
C GLU A 331 -9.89 58.12 61.92
N LYS A 332 -10.71 59.14 61.64
CA LYS A 332 -12.12 58.94 61.21
C LYS A 332 -12.39 58.86 59.70
N GLY A 333 -11.45 59.25 58.84
CA GLY A 333 -11.62 59.21 57.38
C GLY A 333 -11.26 57.86 56.75
N ALA A 334 -10.25 57.18 57.30
CA ALA A 334 -9.76 55.90 56.82
C ALA A 334 -10.77 54.77 57.07
N GLU A 335 -11.48 54.82 58.19
CA GLU A 335 -12.44 53.80 58.63
C GLU A 335 -13.64 53.70 57.67
N VAL A 336 -14.18 54.83 57.20
CA VAL A 336 -15.30 54.87 56.25
C VAL A 336 -14.92 54.30 54.88
N THR A 337 -13.71 54.57 54.41
CA THR A 337 -13.21 54.00 53.14
C THR A 337 -12.92 52.51 53.24
N LEU A 338 -12.47 52.04 54.41
CA LEU A 338 -12.16 50.64 54.67
C LEU A 338 -13.44 49.80 54.69
N VAL A 339 -14.50 50.28 55.36
CA VAL A 339 -15.83 49.64 55.38
C VAL A 339 -16.45 49.53 53.98
N ALA A 340 -16.27 50.55 53.13
CA ALA A 340 -16.75 50.52 51.74
C ALA A 340 -15.99 49.51 50.87
N MET A 341 -14.67 49.37 51.06
CA MET A 341 -13.86 48.36 50.38
C MET A 341 -14.21 46.95 50.86
N GLU A 342 -14.42 46.75 52.16
CA GLU A 342 -14.88 45.47 52.71
C GLU A 342 -16.24 45.05 52.16
N GLY A 343 -17.16 45.99 51.96
CA GLY A 343 -18.44 45.73 51.30
C GLY A 343 -18.29 45.20 49.87
N LYS A 344 -17.40 45.82 49.08
CA LYS A 344 -17.09 45.36 47.71
C LYS A 344 -16.40 43.99 47.70
N ILE A 345 -15.48 43.75 48.64
CA ILE A 345 -14.81 42.46 48.78
C ILE A 345 -15.83 41.36 49.13
N ARG A 346 -16.78 41.64 50.02
CA ARG A 346 -17.86 40.70 50.36
C ARG A 346 -18.76 40.40 49.15
N ALA A 347 -19.15 41.42 48.39
CA ALA A 347 -19.99 41.24 47.20
C ALA A 347 -19.29 40.37 46.12
N LEU A 348 -18.02 40.65 45.84
CA LEU A 348 -17.22 39.86 44.90
C LEU A 348 -17.03 38.40 45.37
N LYS A 349 -16.94 38.18 46.69
CA LYS A 349 -16.85 36.82 47.26
C LYS A 349 -18.12 36.01 47.01
N VAL A 350 -19.29 36.62 47.19
CA VAL A 350 -20.59 35.97 46.92
C VAL A 350 -20.73 35.64 45.44
N GLU A 351 -20.27 36.51 44.56
CA GLU A 351 -20.30 36.28 43.11
C GLU A 351 -19.33 35.17 42.69
N LEU A 352 -18.13 35.12 43.29
CA LEU A 352 -17.16 34.04 43.10
C LEU A 352 -17.71 32.69 43.56
N ASP A 353 -18.38 32.64 44.72
CA ASP A 353 -19.04 31.44 45.24
C ASP A 353 -20.22 31.01 44.34
N GLY A 354 -20.94 31.97 43.76
CA GLY A 354 -22.01 31.72 42.78
C GLY A 354 -21.46 31.10 41.48
N MET A 355 -20.37 31.64 40.95
CA MET A 355 -19.68 31.06 39.80
C MET A 355 -19.08 29.68 40.11
N GLY A 356 -18.60 29.48 41.34
CA GLY A 356 -18.12 28.17 41.83
C GLY A 356 -19.19 27.09 41.77
N ARG A 357 -20.39 27.36 42.31
CA ARG A 357 -21.53 26.43 42.23
C ARG A 357 -21.99 26.15 40.80
N MET A 358 -21.97 27.17 39.94
CA MET A 358 -22.31 27.01 38.52
C MET A 358 -21.30 26.09 37.82
N ARG A 359 -20.00 26.27 38.10
CA ARG A 359 -18.94 25.40 37.58
C ARG A 359 -19.11 23.96 38.03
N GLU A 360 -19.36 23.71 39.32
CA GLU A 360 -19.61 22.35 39.85
C GLU A 360 -20.82 21.69 39.18
N THR A 361 -21.88 22.44 38.94
CA THR A 361 -23.08 21.94 38.23
C THR A 361 -22.77 21.58 36.78
N LEU A 362 -21.94 22.37 36.09
CA LEU A 362 -21.51 22.10 34.72
C LEU A 362 -20.55 20.90 34.65
N GLU A 363 -19.66 20.74 35.63
CA GLU A 363 -18.78 19.58 35.75
C GLU A 363 -19.59 18.29 35.95
N HIS A 364 -20.57 18.27 36.85
CA HIS A 364 -21.46 17.12 37.02
C HIS A 364 -22.20 16.76 35.74
N ARG A 365 -22.72 17.76 35.01
CA ARG A 365 -23.41 17.53 33.72
C ARG A 365 -22.48 17.01 32.64
N LEU A 366 -21.20 17.43 32.64
CA LEU A 366 -20.19 16.92 31.72
C LEU A 366 -19.88 15.45 32.01
N GLU A 367 -19.70 15.08 33.28
CA GLU A 367 -19.47 13.69 33.70
C GLU A 367 -20.66 12.79 33.36
N GLU A 368 -21.88 13.26 33.57
CA GLU A 368 -23.10 12.52 33.25
C GLU A 368 -23.24 12.28 31.74
N ALA A 369 -23.02 13.31 30.92
CA ALA A 369 -23.01 13.19 29.46
C ALA A 369 -21.90 12.23 28.97
N GLN A 370 -20.74 12.22 29.62
CA GLN A 370 -19.67 11.26 29.31
C GLN A 370 -20.06 9.82 29.65
N LYS A 371 -20.73 9.58 30.78
CA LYS A 371 -21.24 8.26 31.17
C LYS A 371 -22.28 7.75 30.17
N GLU A 372 -23.22 8.60 29.73
CA GLU A 372 -24.21 8.25 28.70
C GLU A 372 -23.56 7.92 27.35
N ALA A 373 -22.55 8.69 26.93
CA ALA A 373 -21.81 8.43 25.69
C ALA A 373 -21.08 7.08 25.72
N ILE A 374 -20.53 6.69 26.87
CA ILE A 374 -19.89 5.37 27.05
C ILE A 374 -20.93 4.26 27.01
N HIS A 375 -22.08 4.43 27.67
CA HIS A 375 -23.17 3.47 27.67
C HIS A 375 -23.71 3.19 26.26
N THR A 376 -24.06 4.25 25.53
CA THR A 376 -24.58 4.14 24.15
C THR A 376 -23.55 3.50 23.20
N LYS A 377 -22.26 3.80 23.36
CA LYS A 377 -21.18 3.17 22.58
C LYS A 377 -21.06 1.67 22.86
N MET A 378 -21.26 1.26 24.11
CA MET A 378 -21.25 -0.14 24.51
C MET A 378 -22.46 -0.90 23.95
N GLU A 379 -23.66 -0.32 24.02
CA GLU A 379 -24.88 -0.88 23.43
C GLU A 379 -24.76 -1.04 21.91
N LEU A 380 -24.23 -0.03 21.21
CA LEU A 380 -23.98 -0.11 19.77
C LEU A 380 -23.00 -1.24 19.42
N LYS A 381 -21.96 -1.45 20.23
CA LYS A 381 -21.02 -2.56 20.05
C LYS A 381 -21.69 -3.91 20.25
N GLN A 382 -22.60 -4.03 21.22
CA GLN A 382 -23.36 -5.25 21.47
C GLN A 382 -24.38 -5.53 20.35
N ALA A 383 -25.07 -4.50 19.85
CA ALA A 383 -25.98 -4.60 18.72
C ALA A 383 -25.26 -5.05 17.43
N LYS A 384 -24.07 -4.49 17.16
CA LYS A 384 -23.23 -4.91 16.03
C LYS A 384 -22.81 -6.37 16.11
N ARG A 385 -22.46 -6.86 17.30
CA ARG A 385 -22.12 -8.28 17.53
C ARG A 385 -23.33 -9.20 17.28
N LYS A 386 -24.51 -8.82 17.77
CA LYS A 386 -25.75 -9.58 17.53
C LYS A 386 -26.11 -9.63 16.04
N ASN A 387 -25.97 -8.52 15.31
CA ASN A 387 -26.19 -8.50 13.86
C ASN A 387 -25.20 -9.39 13.10
N ALA A 388 -23.90 -9.35 13.46
CA ALA A 388 -22.90 -10.22 12.85
C ALA A 388 -23.21 -11.71 13.08
N SER A 389 -23.68 -12.09 14.27
CA SER A 389 -24.09 -13.46 14.57
C SER A 389 -25.37 -13.89 13.82
N LEU A 390 -26.33 -12.98 13.63
CA LEU A 390 -27.53 -13.28 12.83
C LEU A 390 -27.22 -13.43 11.34
N GLU A 391 -26.27 -12.64 10.82
CA GLU A 391 -25.81 -12.74 9.43
C GLU A 391 -25.09 -14.08 9.18
N GLN A 392 -24.26 -14.54 10.13
CA GLN A 392 -23.65 -15.89 10.10
C GLN A 392 -24.68 -17.04 10.17
N GLN A 393 -25.78 -16.86 10.91
CA GLN A 393 -26.85 -17.87 10.98
C GLN A 393 -27.73 -17.90 9.72
N GLN A 394 -27.86 -16.79 8.99
CA GLN A 394 -28.60 -16.77 7.73
C GLN A 394 -27.81 -17.42 6.58
N THR A 395 -26.48 -17.39 6.62
CA THR A 395 -25.63 -18.10 5.64
C THR A 395 -25.56 -19.61 5.83
N THR A 396 -26.13 -20.16 6.92
CA THR A 396 -26.06 -21.59 7.25
C THR A 396 -27.40 -22.33 7.21
N GLN A 397 -28.49 -21.74 6.70
CA GLN A 397 -29.75 -22.48 6.54
C GLN A 397 -29.77 -23.31 5.25
N PRO A 398 -29.86 -24.65 5.32
CA PRO A 398 -30.18 -25.48 4.17
C PRO A 398 -31.69 -25.38 3.90
N LEU A 399 -32.04 -24.87 2.73
CA LEU A 399 -33.42 -24.86 2.22
C LEU A 399 -33.93 -26.31 2.06
N HIS A 400 -35.01 -26.62 2.78
CA HIS A 400 -35.80 -27.85 2.67
C HIS A 400 -36.18 -28.19 1.22
N ARG A 401 -35.88 -29.42 0.79
CA ARG A 401 -36.57 -30.10 -0.33
C ARG A 401 -37.10 -31.48 0.12
N LYS A 402 -38.34 -31.75 -0.30
CA LYS A 402 -39.19 -32.93 -0.02
C LYS A 402 -38.53 -34.30 -0.35
N PRO A 403 -39.02 -35.41 0.25
CA PRO A 403 -38.41 -36.73 0.12
C PRO A 403 -38.77 -37.39 -1.21
N GLN A 404 -37.78 -37.91 -1.93
CA GLN A 404 -37.99 -38.86 -3.03
C GLN A 404 -37.11 -40.11 -2.88
N ARG A 405 -37.69 -41.21 -3.35
CA ARG A 405 -37.34 -42.63 -3.25
C ARG A 405 -35.87 -43.01 -3.49
N PRO A 406 -35.42 -44.16 -2.93
CA PRO A 406 -34.06 -44.64 -3.07
C PRO A 406 -33.85 -45.15 -4.50
N THR A 407 -32.97 -44.48 -5.25
CA THR A 407 -32.42 -45.02 -6.48
C THR A 407 -31.01 -45.53 -6.19
N ARG A 408 -30.81 -46.78 -6.57
CA ARG A 408 -29.62 -47.60 -6.34
C ARG A 408 -28.42 -46.91 -7.00
N SER A 409 -27.49 -46.42 -6.19
CA SER A 409 -26.27 -45.74 -6.65
C SER A 409 -25.29 -46.73 -7.28
N PRO A 410 -24.54 -46.33 -8.33
CA PRO A 410 -23.52 -47.15 -8.96
C PRO A 410 -22.27 -47.26 -8.05
N PRO A 411 -21.53 -48.38 -8.08
CA PRO A 411 -20.35 -48.58 -7.26
C PRO A 411 -19.27 -47.58 -7.69
N GLY A 412 -18.93 -46.66 -6.79
CA GLY A 412 -18.00 -45.54 -7.03
C GLY A 412 -18.59 -44.15 -6.75
N ALA A 413 -19.93 -44.02 -6.66
CA ALA A 413 -20.57 -42.75 -6.30
C ALA A 413 -20.27 -42.32 -4.86
N GLU A 414 -20.16 -43.26 -3.92
CA GLU A 414 -19.76 -42.98 -2.53
C GLU A 414 -18.32 -42.46 -2.45
N GLN A 415 -17.38 -43.04 -3.20
CA GLN A 415 -16.00 -42.54 -3.21
C GLN A 415 -15.90 -41.13 -3.77
N VAL A 416 -16.66 -40.83 -4.83
CA VAL A 416 -16.69 -39.48 -5.42
C VAL A 416 -17.32 -38.48 -4.44
N GLN A 417 -18.37 -38.88 -3.73
CA GLN A 417 -18.99 -38.03 -2.71
C GLN A 417 -18.06 -37.79 -1.52
N GLU A 418 -17.38 -38.83 -1.03
CA GLU A 418 -16.40 -38.72 0.05
C GLU A 418 -15.20 -37.82 -0.35
N LEU A 419 -14.74 -37.92 -1.60
CA LEU A 419 -13.68 -37.04 -2.12
C LEU A 419 -14.14 -35.58 -2.26
N ARG A 420 -15.41 -35.34 -2.63
CA ARG A 420 -15.99 -33.98 -2.66
C ARG A 420 -16.09 -33.38 -1.26
N GLU A 421 -16.53 -34.16 -0.27
CA GLU A 421 -16.61 -33.71 1.13
C GLU A 421 -15.21 -33.42 1.70
N LYS A 422 -14.21 -34.24 1.38
CA LYS A 422 -12.82 -33.98 1.75
C LYS A 422 -12.26 -32.74 1.07
N LEU A 423 -12.59 -32.52 -0.22
CA LEU A 423 -12.17 -31.32 -0.93
C LEU A 423 -12.79 -30.07 -0.31
N GLN A 424 -14.10 -30.09 -0.04
CA GLN A 424 -14.82 -29.00 0.63
C GLN A 424 -14.21 -28.70 2.00
N PHE A 425 -13.91 -29.73 2.81
CA PHE A 425 -13.29 -29.53 4.12
C PHE A 425 -11.91 -28.87 4.02
N VAL A 426 -11.10 -29.26 3.03
CA VAL A 426 -9.78 -28.66 2.80
C VAL A 426 -9.91 -27.22 2.30
N GLU A 427 -10.91 -26.93 1.46
CA GLU A 427 -11.22 -25.57 0.99
C GLU A 427 -11.65 -24.68 2.16
N ASP A 428 -12.59 -25.13 3.00
CA ASP A 428 -13.05 -24.41 4.19
C ASP A 428 -11.88 -24.19 5.18
N HIS A 429 -11.02 -25.18 5.36
CA HIS A 429 -9.83 -25.06 6.22
C HIS A 429 -8.82 -24.04 5.66
N ASN A 430 -8.59 -24.05 4.35
CA ASN A 430 -7.72 -23.07 3.68
C ASN A 430 -8.29 -21.66 3.74
N GLU A 431 -9.61 -21.51 3.64
CA GLU A 431 -10.30 -20.23 3.80
C GLU A 431 -10.18 -19.72 5.24
N ALA A 432 -10.38 -20.58 6.24
CA ALA A 432 -10.19 -20.26 7.65
C ALA A 432 -8.74 -19.86 7.96
N LEU A 433 -7.75 -20.58 7.44
CA LEU A 433 -6.33 -20.22 7.54
C LEU A 433 -6.03 -18.87 6.89
N SER A 434 -6.60 -18.62 5.71
CA SER A 434 -6.45 -17.35 5.00
C SER A 434 -7.10 -16.18 5.73
N MET A 435 -8.19 -16.41 6.47
CA MET A 435 -8.82 -15.43 7.33
C MET A 435 -7.97 -15.14 8.56
N MET A 436 -7.47 -16.17 9.26
CA MET A 436 -6.58 -16.01 10.41
C MET A 436 -5.28 -15.30 10.04
N LEU A 437 -4.72 -15.59 8.86
CA LEU A 437 -3.53 -14.90 8.36
C LEU A 437 -3.80 -13.40 8.15
N ARG A 438 -4.95 -13.05 7.54
CA ARG A 438 -5.37 -11.66 7.35
C ARG A 438 -5.58 -10.93 8.67
N ASP A 439 -6.22 -11.56 9.64
CA ASP A 439 -6.41 -10.98 10.97
C ASP A 439 -5.07 -10.76 11.69
N THR A 440 -4.16 -11.72 11.57
CA THR A 440 -2.80 -11.59 12.13
C THR A 440 -2.02 -10.47 11.46
N GLN A 441 -2.10 -10.36 10.13
CA GLN A 441 -1.49 -9.26 9.37
C GLN A 441 -2.04 -7.91 9.81
N ARG A 442 -3.37 -7.79 9.93
CA ARG A 442 -4.02 -6.56 10.39
C ARG A 442 -3.57 -6.17 11.80
N ASN A 443 -3.51 -7.12 12.73
CA ASN A 443 -3.02 -6.84 14.09
C ASN A 443 -1.57 -6.37 14.06
N LYS A 444 -0.71 -6.96 13.22
CA LYS A 444 0.68 -6.52 13.07
C LYS A 444 0.81 -5.14 12.41
N GLU A 445 -0.05 -4.80 11.45
CA GLU A 445 -0.13 -3.45 10.89
C GLU A 445 -0.56 -2.42 11.93
N GLU A 446 -1.54 -2.76 12.79
CA GLU A 446 -1.98 -1.90 13.89
C GLU A 446 -0.88 -1.72 14.95
N GLU A 447 -0.15 -2.79 15.32
CA GLU A 447 1.03 -2.70 16.20
C GLU A 447 2.12 -1.80 15.60
N LEU A 448 2.46 -2.00 14.32
CA LEU A 448 3.47 -1.17 13.63
C LEU A 448 3.06 0.29 13.59
N ARG A 449 1.78 0.58 13.35
CA ARG A 449 1.24 1.94 13.37
C ARG A 449 1.38 2.59 14.74
N LEU A 450 1.11 1.86 15.82
CA LEU A 450 1.32 2.35 17.19
C LEU A 450 2.80 2.63 17.48
N TYR A 451 3.70 1.79 16.98
CA TYR A 451 5.14 2.04 17.10
C TYR A 451 5.57 3.29 16.30
N ASP A 452 5.04 3.50 15.11
CA ASP A 452 5.31 4.71 14.32
C ASP A 452 4.80 5.96 15.03
N ASP A 453 3.58 5.93 15.59
CA ASP A 453 3.01 7.04 16.35
C ASP A 453 3.87 7.37 17.59
N LEU A 454 4.32 6.35 18.33
CA LEU A 454 5.22 6.51 19.48
C LEU A 454 6.57 7.11 19.08
N VAL A 455 7.14 6.70 17.94
CA VAL A 455 8.38 7.27 17.40
C VAL A 455 8.19 8.72 16.99
N VAL A 456 7.03 9.09 16.44
CA VAL A 456 6.71 10.48 16.10
C VAL A 456 6.60 11.35 17.36
N GLU A 457 5.95 10.85 18.41
CA GLU A 457 5.81 11.52 19.70
C GLU A 457 7.19 11.72 20.37
N LEU A 458 8.00 10.66 20.46
CA LEU A 458 9.38 10.76 20.97
C LEU A 458 10.22 11.78 20.17
N LYS A 459 10.10 11.81 18.84
CA LYS A 459 10.78 12.81 18.02
C LYS A 459 10.29 14.23 18.31
N ALA A 460 9.01 14.42 18.64
CA ALA A 460 8.47 15.71 19.03
C ALA A 460 9.00 16.15 20.38
N GLU A 461 9.02 15.27 21.39
CA GLU A 461 9.61 15.55 22.70
C GLU A 461 11.10 15.88 22.62
N ILE A 462 11.85 15.15 21.80
CA ILE A 462 13.27 15.45 21.55
C ILE A 462 13.43 16.83 20.91
N ARG A 463 12.59 17.20 19.92
CA ARG A 463 12.62 18.56 19.35
C ARG A 463 12.31 19.62 20.40
N ASP A 464 11.27 19.42 21.21
CA ASP A 464 10.88 20.38 22.25
C ASP A 464 11.97 20.56 23.31
N THR A 465 12.66 19.48 23.70
CA THR A 465 13.79 19.55 24.64
C THR A 465 15.00 20.24 24.03
N VAL A 466 15.32 19.98 22.76
CA VAL A 466 16.36 20.71 22.03
C VAL A 466 16.03 22.20 21.93
N ASP A 467 14.79 22.55 21.58
CA ASP A 467 14.35 23.96 21.48
C ASP A 467 14.44 24.67 22.83
N LYS A 468 14.08 24.00 23.93
CA LYS A 468 14.26 24.53 25.30
C LYS A 468 15.73 24.76 25.64
N LEU A 469 16.62 23.83 25.30
CA LEU A 469 18.06 23.97 25.51
C LEU A 469 18.67 25.10 24.67
N CYS A 470 18.24 25.26 23.42
CA CYS A 470 18.66 26.37 22.57
C CYS A 470 18.23 27.73 23.15
N ARG A 471 17.02 27.84 23.70
CA ARG A 471 16.54 29.07 24.37
C ARG A 471 17.30 29.40 25.65
N THR A 472 17.76 28.41 26.42
CA THR A 472 18.53 28.64 27.65
C THR A 472 20.02 28.91 27.38
N ALA A 473 20.54 28.39 26.26
CA ALA A 473 21.93 28.61 25.82
C ALA A 473 22.15 29.96 25.14
N ASP A 474 21.09 30.67 24.70
CA ASP A 474 21.22 31.97 24.04
C ASP A 474 21.60 33.09 25.06
N PRO A 475 22.85 33.59 25.04
CA PRO A 475 23.34 34.55 26.03
C PRO A 475 22.67 35.94 25.93
N ASN A 476 21.91 36.21 24.87
CA ASN A 476 21.16 37.46 24.72
C ASN A 476 19.81 37.47 25.46
N HIS A 477 19.21 36.30 25.75
CA HIS A 477 17.89 36.27 26.40
C HIS A 477 17.92 36.74 27.87
N LYS A 478 19.08 36.68 28.53
CA LYS A 478 19.28 37.26 29.88
C LYS A 478 19.60 38.76 29.89
N ARG A 479 19.84 39.41 28.73
CA ARG A 479 20.18 40.83 28.66
C ARG A 479 18.98 41.76 28.47
N GLU A 480 17.83 41.27 28.01
CA GLU A 480 16.64 42.11 27.80
C GLU A 480 15.79 42.36 29.05
N ASN A 481 16.00 41.61 30.14
CA ASN A 481 15.26 41.78 31.41
C ASN A 481 16.01 42.56 32.50
N LYS A 482 17.09 43.28 32.18
CA LYS A 482 17.70 44.24 33.12
C LYS A 482 17.07 45.61 32.91
N PRO A 483 16.34 46.17 33.90
CA PRO A 483 15.85 47.54 33.80
C PRO A 483 17.06 48.47 33.71
N ARG A 484 17.12 49.28 32.65
CA ARG A 484 18.10 50.35 32.51
C ARG A 484 17.88 51.32 33.68
N LYS A 485 18.86 51.39 34.58
CA LYS A 485 18.98 52.45 35.58
C LYS A 485 19.42 53.74 34.92
#